data_AF-A0A9D2EF36-F1
#
_entry.id   AF-A0A9D2EF36-F1
#
_cell.length_a   1.000
_cell.length_b   1.000
_cell.length_c   1.000
_cell.angle_alpha   90.00
_cell.angle_beta   90.00
_cell.angle_gamma   90.00
#
_symmetry.space_group_name_H-M   'P 1'
#
loop_
_entity.id
_entity.type
_entity.pdbx_description
1 polymer ?
#
loop_
_entity_poly.entity_id
_entity_poly.type
_entity_poly.pdbx_seq_one_letter_code
_entity_poly.pdbx_strand_id
1 'polypeptide(L)'
;MKLPEHGLSPEAVRTAWTEASAGDVDWRGGRSWSLVYDSPDWHQDLVDEAAALFAHENALSASAFPSTQQFESEVVAMVASVIAPNSESYGVFTTGGTESIMVA
;
A
#
# COMPACT_ATOMS: atom_id res chain seq x y z
N MET A 1 9.76 -23.34 9.62
CA MET A 1 9.45 -22.68 10.91
C MET A 1 8.18 -23.27 11.51
N LYS A 2 8.00 -23.19 12.83
CA LYS A 2 6.76 -23.51 13.54
C LYS A 2 6.31 -22.29 14.33
N LEU A 3 5.01 -22.18 14.61
CA LEU A 3 4.50 -21.16 15.53
C LEU A 3 5.13 -21.41 16.92
N PRO A 4 5.65 -20.39 17.61
CA PRO A 4 6.21 -20.58 18.95
C PRO A 4 5.11 -20.99 19.93
N GLU A 5 5.45 -21.82 20.92
CA GLU A 5 4.51 -22.30 21.93
C GLU A 5 3.96 -21.16 22.82
N HIS A 6 4.70 -20.06 22.91
CA HIS A 6 4.31 -18.84 23.59
C HIS A 6 4.53 -17.62 22.70
N GLY A 7 3.64 -16.63 22.81
CA GLY A 7 3.76 -15.36 22.10
C GLY A 7 5.06 -14.64 22.49
N LEU A 8 5.77 -14.14 21.48
CA LEU A 8 6.94 -13.31 21.70
C LEU A 8 6.54 -11.95 22.29
N SER A 9 7.43 -11.36 23.07
CA SER A 9 7.24 -9.97 23.51
C SER A 9 7.31 -9.01 22.31
N PRO A 10 6.65 -7.84 22.37
CA PRO A 10 6.76 -6.83 21.32
C PRO A 10 8.21 -6.42 21.01
N GLU A 11 9.09 -6.42 22.00
CA GLU A 11 10.52 -6.12 21.83
C GLU A 11 11.27 -7.23 21.06
N ALA A 12 10.99 -8.49 21.40
CA ALA A 12 11.57 -9.62 20.69
C ALA A 12 11.11 -9.65 19.22
N VAL A 13 9.84 -9.31 18.95
CA VAL A 13 9.31 -9.18 17.59
C VAL A 13 10.03 -8.07 16.81
N ARG A 14 10.20 -6.88 17.41
CA ARG A 14 10.90 -5.76 16.76
C ARG A 14 12.37 -6.07 16.50
N THR A 15 13.04 -6.76 17.42
CA THR A 15 14.43 -7.22 17.23
C THR A 15 14.52 -8.16 16.03
N ALA A 16 13.61 -9.13 15.93
CA ALA A 16 13.56 -10.06 14.81
C ALA A 16 13.33 -9.37 13.45
N TRP A 17 12.51 -8.30 13.39
CA TRP A 17 12.34 -7.52 12.16
C TRP A 17 13.63 -6.86 11.71
N THR A 18 14.35 -6.20 12.62
CA THR A 18 15.62 -5.52 12.33
C THR A 18 16.71 -6.50 11.92
N GLU A 19 16.81 -7.64 12.59
CA GLU A 19 17.79 -8.68 12.24
C GLU A 19 17.49 -9.30 10.87
N ALA A 20 16.21 -9.56 10.57
CA ALA A 20 15.80 -10.15 9.30
C ALA A 20 16.03 -9.21 8.11
N SER A 21 15.83 -7.91 8.28
CA SER A 21 15.99 -6.91 7.21
C SER A 21 17.43 -6.38 7.06
N ALA A 22 18.37 -6.81 7.90
CA ALA A 22 19.75 -6.32 7.87
C ALA A 22 20.50 -6.59 6.54
N GLY A 23 20.01 -7.56 5.75
CA GLY A 23 20.54 -7.90 4.42
C GLY A 23 19.78 -7.29 3.25
N ASP A 24 18.74 -6.49 3.50
CA ASP A 24 17.93 -5.89 2.45
C ASP A 24 18.72 -4.83 1.68
N VAL A 25 18.31 -4.59 0.43
CA VAL A 25 18.95 -3.59 -0.42
C VAL A 25 18.83 -2.19 0.18
N ASP A 26 19.95 -1.47 0.21
CA ASP A 26 19.99 -0.06 0.65
C ASP A 26 19.45 0.86 -0.46
N TRP A 27 18.12 0.85 -0.64
CA TRP A 27 17.44 1.70 -1.62
C TRP A 27 17.49 3.18 -1.23
N ARG A 28 17.52 3.50 0.08
CA ARG A 28 17.66 4.88 0.58
C ARG A 28 19.02 5.48 0.26
N GLY A 29 20.08 4.68 0.24
CA GLY A 29 21.41 5.05 -0.24
C GLY A 29 21.54 5.07 -1.78
N GLY A 30 20.44 4.91 -2.52
CA GLY A 30 20.42 4.88 -3.99
C GLY A 30 21.03 3.60 -4.59
N ARG A 31 21.12 2.51 -3.82
CA ARG A 31 21.77 1.25 -4.23
C ARG A 31 20.79 0.23 -4.80
N SER A 32 19.67 0.68 -5.37
CA SER A 32 18.68 -0.14 -6.08
C SER A 32 18.38 0.44 -7.46
N TRP A 33 18.23 -0.42 -8.47
CA TRP A 33 17.67 -0.05 -9.77
C TRP A 33 16.26 -0.63 -9.86
N SER A 34 15.26 0.23 -10.09
CA SER A 34 13.84 -0.13 -9.97
C SER A 34 13.45 -0.55 -8.53
N LEU A 35 12.28 -1.20 -8.39
CA LEU A 35 11.69 -1.76 -7.15
C LEU A 35 11.08 -0.75 -6.17
N VAL A 36 11.82 0.27 -5.75
CA VAL A 36 11.32 1.29 -4.83
C VAL A 36 11.23 2.64 -5.55
N TYR A 37 10.01 3.17 -5.62
CA TYR A 37 9.74 4.51 -6.15
C TYR A 37 9.86 5.51 -5.00
N ASP A 38 11.07 6.04 -4.82
CA ASP A 38 11.40 6.94 -3.70
C ASP A 38 10.63 8.27 -3.78
N SER A 39 10.26 8.79 -2.61
CA SER A 39 9.53 10.05 -2.45
C SER A 39 10.08 10.83 -1.26
N PRO A 40 9.94 12.17 -1.19
CA PRO A 40 10.47 12.95 -0.07
C PRO A 40 9.89 12.48 1.28
N ASP A 41 10.66 12.61 2.37
CA ASP A 41 10.26 12.14 3.71
C ASP A 41 8.87 12.62 4.14
N TRP A 42 8.53 13.89 3.91
CA TRP A 42 7.21 14.44 4.25
C TRP A 42 6.04 13.71 3.56
N HIS A 43 6.28 13.19 2.36
CA HIS A 43 5.29 12.43 1.60
C HIS A 43 5.17 11.01 2.14
N GLN A 44 6.30 10.37 2.49
CA GLN A 44 6.32 9.06 3.14
C GLN A 44 5.55 9.12 4.48
N ASP A 45 5.81 10.14 5.29
CA ASP A 45 5.14 10.35 6.58
C ASP A 45 3.62 10.46 6.43
N LEU A 46 3.14 11.20 5.41
CA LEU A 46 1.71 11.34 5.13
C LEU A 46 1.06 10.01 4.71
N VAL A 47 1.76 9.20 3.90
CA VAL A 47 1.27 7.88 3.48
C VAL A 47 1.24 6.91 4.66
N ASP A 48 2.26 6.93 5.51
CA ASP A 48 2.34 6.10 6.72
C ASP A 48 1.23 6.45 7.73
N GLU A 49 0.92 7.75 7.88
CA GLU A 49 -0.21 8.21 8.70
C GLU A 49 -1.54 7.66 8.18
N ALA A 50 -1.79 7.79 6.88
CA ALA A 50 -3.01 7.26 6.26
C ALA A 50 -3.10 5.73 6.40
N ALA A 51 -1.99 5.02 6.17
CA ALA A 51 -1.94 3.57 6.35
C ALA A 51 -2.27 3.16 7.78
N ALA A 52 -1.71 3.84 8.78
CA ALA A 52 -2.01 3.58 10.18
C ALA A 52 -3.47 3.86 10.56
N LEU A 53 -4.06 4.94 10.02
CA LEU A 53 -5.47 5.30 10.25
C LEU A 53 -6.43 4.24 9.69
N PHE A 54 -6.13 3.71 8.51
CA PHE A 54 -7.04 2.82 7.78
C PHE A 54 -6.64 1.33 7.80
N ALA A 55 -5.60 0.95 8.55
CA ALA A 55 -5.03 -0.42 8.60
C ALA A 55 -6.02 -1.53 8.97
N HIS A 56 -7.17 -1.18 9.55
CA HIS A 56 -8.18 -2.13 10.03
C HIS A 56 -9.53 -1.98 9.32
N GLU A 57 -9.63 -1.10 8.31
CA GLU A 57 -10.81 -0.98 7.46
C GLU A 57 -10.84 -2.05 6.37
N ASN A 58 -12.02 -2.35 5.82
CA ASN A 58 -12.19 -3.40 4.83
C ASN A 58 -13.16 -2.99 3.71
N ALA A 59 -12.60 -2.74 2.51
CA ALA A 59 -13.34 -2.34 1.31
C ALA A 59 -14.44 -3.33 0.86
N LEU A 60 -14.46 -4.57 1.38
CA LEU A 60 -15.52 -5.55 1.09
C LEU A 60 -16.93 -5.02 1.42
N SER A 61 -17.07 -4.14 2.42
CA SER A 61 -18.35 -3.57 2.83
C SER A 61 -18.35 -2.06 2.71
N ALA A 62 -18.73 -1.55 1.54
CA ALA A 62 -18.88 -0.12 1.30
C ALA A 62 -19.90 0.56 2.24
N SER A 63 -20.91 -0.17 2.72
CA SER A 63 -21.85 0.36 3.72
C SER A 63 -21.22 0.54 5.10
N ALA A 64 -20.21 -0.26 5.45
CA ALA A 64 -19.49 -0.16 6.72
C ALA A 64 -18.33 0.84 6.64
N PHE A 65 -17.69 0.95 5.46
CA PHE A 65 -16.52 1.81 5.23
C PHE A 65 -16.74 2.71 4.00
N PRO A 66 -17.67 3.68 4.08
CA PRO A 66 -17.98 4.57 2.96
C PRO A 66 -16.80 5.47 2.56
N SER A 67 -15.90 5.80 3.50
CA SER A 67 -14.64 6.51 3.24
C SER A 67 -13.76 5.74 2.26
N THR A 68 -13.52 4.45 2.50
CA THR A 68 -12.70 3.62 1.62
C THR A 68 -13.26 3.58 0.20
N GLN A 69 -14.59 3.38 0.06
CA GLN A 69 -15.26 3.41 -1.25
C GLN A 69 -15.08 4.77 -1.95
N GLN A 70 -15.22 5.86 -1.20
CA GLN A 70 -15.02 7.21 -1.73
C GLN A 70 -13.58 7.38 -2.25
N PHE A 71 -12.57 6.99 -1.47
CA PHE A 71 -11.16 7.11 -1.86
C PHE A 71 -10.85 6.30 -3.13
N GLU A 72 -11.29 5.05 -3.21
CA GLU A 72 -11.09 4.22 -4.40
C GLU A 72 -11.75 4.85 -5.64
N SER A 73 -12.97 5.38 -5.49
CA SER A 73 -13.71 6.04 -6.58
C SER A 73 -13.02 7.32 -7.06
N GLU A 74 -12.54 8.14 -6.12
CA GLU A 74 -11.83 9.39 -6.42
C GLU A 74 -10.49 9.12 -7.11
N VAL A 75 -9.73 8.10 -6.70
CA VAL A 75 -8.49 7.68 -7.37
C VAL A 75 -8.77 7.27 -8.82
N VAL A 76 -9.78 6.44 -9.05
CA VAL A 76 -10.18 6.04 -10.41
C VAL A 76 -10.56 7.26 -11.26
N ALA A 77 -11.36 8.18 -10.70
CA ALA A 77 -11.77 9.39 -11.39
C ALA A 77 -10.59 10.31 -11.73
N MET A 78 -9.65 10.52 -10.80
CA MET A 78 -8.45 11.32 -11.03
C MET A 78 -7.57 10.71 -12.12
N VAL A 79 -7.34 9.39 -12.10
CA VAL A 79 -6.55 8.71 -13.14
C VAL A 79 -7.24 8.81 -14.50
N ALA A 80 -8.55 8.53 -14.56
CA ALA A 80 -9.34 8.65 -15.78
C ALA A 80 -9.28 10.07 -16.39
N SER A 81 -9.29 11.11 -15.54
CA SER A 81 -9.18 12.50 -15.98
C SER A 81 -7.87 12.81 -16.72
N VAL A 82 -6.80 12.06 -16.43
CA VAL A 82 -5.48 12.22 -17.05
C VAL A 82 -5.35 11.37 -18.33
N ILE A 83 -5.79 10.12 -18.28
CA ILE A 83 -5.55 9.16 -19.38
C ILE A 83 -6.67 9.12 -20.43
N ALA A 84 -7.88 9.56 -20.07
CA ALA A 84 -9.06 9.53 -20.93
C ALA A 84 -9.92 10.83 -20.79
N PRO A 85 -9.32 12.03 -20.92
CA PRO A 85 -9.95 13.30 -20.55
C PRO A 85 -11.24 13.67 -21.32
N ASN A 86 -11.45 13.08 -22.50
CA ASN A 86 -12.59 13.37 -23.37
C ASN A 86 -13.53 12.17 -23.53
N SER A 87 -13.45 11.19 -22.63
CA SER A 87 -14.24 9.96 -22.70
C SER A 87 -14.94 9.70 -21.38
N GLU A 88 -16.21 9.29 -21.46
CA GLU A 88 -16.88 8.71 -20.32
C GLU A 88 -16.15 7.40 -19.95
N SER A 89 -15.57 7.38 -18.76
CA SER A 89 -14.62 6.35 -18.34
C SER A 89 -15.04 5.77 -17.00
N TYR A 90 -14.88 4.46 -16.88
CA TYR A 90 -15.17 3.69 -15.68
C TYR A 90 -13.97 2.83 -15.32
N GLY A 91 -13.84 2.44 -14.07
CA GLY A 91 -12.73 1.62 -13.61
C GLY A 91 -12.99 1.04 -12.23
N VAL A 92 -12.06 0.17 -11.83
CA VAL A 92 -12.05 -0.45 -10.50
C VAL A 92 -10.64 -0.32 -9.93
N PHE A 93 -10.53 -0.06 -8.63
CA PHE A 93 -9.26 -0.06 -7.92
C PHE A 93 -8.80 -1.51 -7.70
N THR A 94 -7.53 -1.81 -7.95
CA THR A 94 -6.98 -3.18 -7.86
C THR A 94 -5.69 -3.21 -7.05
N THR A 95 -5.23 -4.41 -6.67
CA THR A 95 -4.03 -4.62 -5.86
C THR A 95 -2.72 -4.33 -6.59
N GLY A 96 -2.74 -4.20 -7.91
CA GLY A 96 -1.58 -3.84 -8.71
C GLY A 96 -1.72 -4.21 -10.19
N GLY A 97 -0.67 -3.91 -10.97
CA GLY A 97 -0.69 -4.06 -12.43
C GLY A 97 -1.01 -5.47 -12.92
N THR A 98 -0.57 -6.51 -12.21
CA THR A 98 -0.89 -7.90 -12.58
C THR A 98 -2.40 -8.16 -12.49
N GLU A 99 -3.06 -7.75 -11.40
CA GLU A 99 -4.51 -7.92 -11.28
C GLU A 99 -5.25 -7.05 -12.31
N SER A 100 -4.80 -5.81 -12.51
CA SER A 100 -5.36 -4.93 -13.55
C SER A 100 -5.36 -5.58 -14.94
N ILE A 101 -4.29 -6.30 -15.31
CA ILE A 101 -4.22 -7.02 -16.60
C ILE A 101 -5.17 -8.22 -16.63
N MET A 102 -5.33 -8.92 -15.50
CA MET A 102 -6.17 -10.12 -15.42
C MET A 102 -7.66 -9.82 -15.53
N VAL A 103 -8.11 -8.63 -15.12
CA VAL A 103 -9.53 -8.24 -15.12
C VAL A 103 -9.95 -7.38 -16.32
N ALA A 104 -9.01 -7.10 -17.24
CA ALA A 104 -9.24 -6.31 -18.46
C ALA A 104 -9.81 -7.12 -19.63
#